data_AF-A0A9E1TWU0-F1
#
_entry.id   AF-A0A9E1TWU0-F1
#
_cell.length_a   1.000
_cell.length_b   1.000
_cell.length_c   1.000
_cell.angle_alpha   90.00
_cell.angle_beta   90.00
_cell.angle_gamma   90.00
#
_symmetry.space_group_name_H-M   'P 1'
#
loop_
_entity.id
_entity.type
_entity.pdbx_description
1 polymer ?
#
loop_
_entity_poly.entity_id
_entity_poly.type
_entity_poly.pdbx_seq_one_letter_code
_entity_poly.pdbx_strand_id
1 'polypeptide(L)'
;MKMRLNMPPARFFVPNLAVISGKASLSALAGMMLLALSACSPPEVILPGERIAVFASVDTITPDQAAFDQGAGLPAPSGSASATHAGGSAAHSGGHLDIDLPLKKIWSASIGSGGSNLVDLAQPVIHGGKVFAVTPLG
;
A
#
# COMPACT_ATOMS: atom_id res chain seq x y z
N MET A 1 -30.31 -22.94 4.74
CA MET A 1 -29.40 -23.36 5.82
C MET A 1 -29.20 -22.15 6.74
N LYS A 2 -29.70 -22.18 7.98
CA LYS A 2 -29.81 -21.00 8.85
C LYS A 2 -28.63 -21.01 9.84
N MET A 3 -27.55 -20.29 9.52
CA MET A 3 -26.39 -20.18 10.39
C MET A 3 -26.69 -19.19 11.53
N ARG A 4 -26.77 -19.70 12.77
CA ARG A 4 -26.82 -18.89 13.99
C ARG A 4 -25.40 -18.70 14.49
N LEU A 5 -24.90 -17.46 14.44
CA LEU A 5 -23.66 -17.09 15.12
C LEU A 5 -23.98 -16.86 16.61
N ASN A 6 -23.46 -17.75 17.46
CA ASN A 6 -23.47 -17.56 18.91
C ASN A 6 -22.32 -16.63 19.29
N MET A 7 -22.66 -15.44 19.78
CA MET A 7 -21.69 -14.49 20.32
C MET A 7 -21.44 -14.81 21.81
N PRO A 8 -20.19 -14.99 22.25
CA PRO A 8 -19.89 -15.25 23.67
C PRO A 8 -20.14 -13.98 24.51
N PRO A 9 -20.55 -14.12 25.79
CA PRO A 9 -20.81 -12.97 26.64
C PRO A 9 -19.51 -12.23 26.97
N ALA A 10 -19.53 -10.91 26.82
CA ALA A 10 -18.42 -10.03 27.17
C ALA A 10 -18.12 -10.12 28.68
N ARG A 11 -16.92 -10.56 29.03
CA ARG A 11 -16.42 -10.54 30.41
C ARG A 11 -15.86 -9.15 30.68
N PHE A 12 -16.59 -8.33 31.42
CA PHE A 12 -16.11 -7.05 31.91
C PHE A 12 -15.16 -7.27 33.09
N PHE A 13 -13.88 -6.94 32.89
CA PHE A 13 -12.88 -6.85 33.94
C PHE A 13 -13.08 -5.53 34.68
N VAL A 14 -13.46 -5.59 35.97
CA VAL A 14 -13.57 -4.42 36.84
C VAL A 14 -12.25 -4.26 37.59
N PRO A 15 -11.40 -3.27 37.28
CA PRO A 15 -10.22 -3.01 38.09
C PRO A 15 -10.62 -2.34 39.41
N ASN A 16 -9.87 -2.67 40.45
CA ASN A 16 -10.00 -2.16 41.81
C ASN A 16 -9.87 -0.63 41.83
N LEU A 17 -10.79 0.07 42.49
CA LEU A 17 -10.74 1.53 42.66
C LEU A 17 -9.58 1.91 43.59
N ALA A 18 -8.43 2.27 43.02
CA ALA A 18 -7.42 3.03 43.73
C ALA A 18 -7.89 4.49 43.83
N VAL A 19 -7.97 5.02 45.05
CA VAL A 19 -8.30 6.42 45.33
C VAL A 19 -7.15 7.29 44.82
N ILE A 20 -7.38 8.04 43.75
CA ILE A 20 -6.42 8.99 43.18
C ILE A 20 -6.77 10.40 43.65
N SER A 21 -5.82 11.02 44.34
CA SER A 21 -5.88 12.36 44.94
C SER A 21 -6.37 13.45 43.99
N GLY A 22 -7.13 14.40 44.55
CA GLY A 22 -8.12 15.28 43.91
C GLY A 22 -7.67 16.30 42.86
N LYS A 23 -6.48 16.19 42.24
CA LYS A 23 -6.06 17.05 41.12
C LYS A 23 -5.86 16.28 39.81
N ALA A 24 -5.43 15.03 39.86
CA ALA A 24 -5.31 14.16 38.66
C ALA A 24 -6.68 13.60 38.20
N SER A 25 -7.65 13.54 39.12
CA SER A 25 -9.01 13.06 38.86
C SER A 25 -9.79 13.93 37.86
N LEU A 26 -9.63 15.26 37.92
CA LEU A 26 -10.37 16.18 37.05
C LEU A 26 -9.94 16.10 35.58
N SER A 27 -8.63 15.95 35.32
CA SER A 27 -8.09 15.84 33.96
C SER A 27 -8.41 14.49 33.32
N ALA A 28 -8.33 13.41 34.10
CA ALA A 28 -8.71 12.07 33.63
C ALA A 28 -10.21 11.97 33.31
N LEU A 29 -11.06 12.63 34.11
CA LEU A 29 -12.51 12.67 33.88
C LEU A 29 -12.86 13.52 32.65
N ALA A 30 -12.19 14.67 32.48
CA ALA A 30 -12.36 15.52 31.30
C ALA A 30 -11.91 14.80 30.01
N GLY A 31 -10.78 14.09 30.05
CA GLY A 31 -10.30 13.26 28.94
C GLY A 31 -11.27 12.13 28.59
N MET A 32 -11.75 11.39 29.60
CA MET A 32 -12.74 10.33 29.39
C MET A 32 -14.05 10.85 28.80
N MET A 33 -14.49 12.05 29.22
CA MET A 33 -15.70 12.70 28.71
C MET A 33 -15.55 13.14 27.25
N LEU A 34 -14.38 13.64 26.85
CA LEU A 34 -14.07 13.97 25.46
C LEU A 34 -14.02 12.74 24.55
N LEU A 35 -13.43 11.63 25.02
CA LEU A 35 -13.45 10.36 24.29
C LEU A 35 -14.88 9.80 24.18
N ALA A 36 -15.67 9.88 25.25
CA ALA A 36 -17.08 9.45 25.25
C ALA A 36 -17.95 10.26 24.29
N LEU A 37 -17.70 11.57 24.13
CA LEU A 37 -18.39 12.42 23.16
C LEU A 37 -18.01 12.07 21.71
N SER A 38 -16.75 11.69 21.44
CA SER A 38 -16.28 11.35 20.09
C SER A 38 -16.78 9.98 19.59
N ALA A 39 -17.23 9.10 20.48
CA ALA A 39 -17.67 7.75 20.15
C ALA A 39 -19.14 7.67 19.67
N CYS A 40 -19.90 8.77 19.79
CA CYS A 40 -21.34 8.80 19.49
C CYS A 40 -21.65 9.44 18.13
N SER A 41 -20.90 9.08 17.09
CA SER A 41 -21.32 9.41 15.72
C SER A 41 -22.52 8.55 15.35
N PRO A 42 -23.55 9.12 14.71
CA PRO A 42 -24.58 8.32 14.05
C PRO A 42 -23.93 7.31 13.11
N PRO A 43 -24.44 6.06 13.03
CA PRO A 43 -23.97 5.10 12.06
C PRO A 43 -24.14 5.66 10.65
N GLU A 44 -23.15 5.45 9.80
CA GLU A 44 -23.21 5.91 8.42
C GLU A 44 -24.39 5.25 7.69
N VAL A 45 -25.07 6.04 6.85
CA VAL A 45 -26.24 5.58 6.11
C VAL A 45 -25.80 4.53 5.11
N ILE A 46 -26.21 3.28 5.31
CA ILE A 46 -26.04 2.23 4.32
C ILE A 46 -26.97 2.56 3.15
N LEU A 47 -26.39 2.95 2.02
CA LEU A 47 -27.14 3.24 0.81
C LEU A 47 -27.99 2.02 0.43
N PRO A 48 -29.32 2.18 0.28
CA PRO A 48 -30.19 1.08 -0.13
C PRO A 48 -29.91 0.69 -1.59
N GLY A 49 -30.00 -0.60 -1.87
CA GLY A 49 -29.81 -1.14 -3.22
C GLY A 49 -29.01 -2.43 -3.22
N GLU A 50 -29.25 -3.25 -4.24
CA GLU A 50 -28.46 -4.45 -4.49
C GLU A 50 -27.04 -4.05 -4.92
N ARG A 51 -26.02 -4.58 -4.24
CA ARG A 51 -24.62 -4.35 -4.58
C ARG A 51 -24.27 -5.22 -5.79
N ILE A 52 -24.20 -4.61 -6.97
CA ILE A 52 -23.75 -5.28 -8.20
C ILE A 52 -22.23 -5.19 -8.26
N ALA A 53 -21.56 -6.31 -8.49
CA ALA A 53 -20.12 -6.31 -8.73
C ALA A 53 -19.80 -5.49 -9.98
N VAL A 54 -18.89 -4.52 -9.86
CA VAL A 54 -18.46 -3.68 -11.00
C VAL A 54 -17.61 -4.49 -11.99
N PHE A 55 -16.95 -5.53 -11.50
CA PHE A 55 -16.19 -6.46 -12.29
C PHE A 55 -16.91 -7.81 -12.32
N ALA A 56 -16.98 -8.42 -13.50
CA ALA A 56 -17.32 -9.83 -13.59
C ALA A 56 -16.29 -10.63 -12.79
N SER A 57 -16.74 -11.63 -12.03
CA SER A 57 -15.82 -12.65 -11.51
C SER A 57 -15.12 -13.28 -12.70
N VAL A 58 -13.85 -12.97 -12.87
CA VAL A 58 -13.04 -13.56 -13.93
C VAL A 58 -12.69 -14.97 -13.45
N ASP A 59 -13.31 -15.98 -14.08
CA ASP A 59 -12.87 -17.35 -13.94
C ASP A 59 -11.39 -17.45 -14.35
N THR A 60 -10.68 -18.42 -13.77
CA THR A 60 -9.25 -18.57 -13.94
C THR A 60 -8.89 -18.63 -15.43
N ILE A 61 -8.18 -17.60 -15.92
CA ILE A 61 -7.74 -17.54 -17.32
C ILE A 61 -6.71 -18.66 -17.52
N THR A 62 -7.03 -19.63 -18.37
CA THR A 62 -6.08 -20.70 -18.76
C THR A 62 -5.29 -20.22 -19.98
N PRO A 63 -3.95 -20.17 -19.92
CA PRO A 63 -3.14 -19.83 -21.07
C PRO A 63 -3.39 -20.78 -22.25
N ASP A 64 -3.49 -20.24 -23.46
CA ASP A 64 -3.49 -21.05 -24.67
C ASP A 64 -2.08 -21.60 -24.93
N GLN A 65 -1.92 -22.92 -24.88
CA GLN A 65 -0.63 -23.55 -25.13
C GLN A 65 -0.16 -23.39 -26.57
N ALA A 66 -1.06 -23.21 -27.54
CA ALA A 66 -0.68 -22.93 -28.92
C ALA A 66 -0.09 -21.52 -29.11
N ALA A 67 -0.26 -20.61 -28.15
CA ALA A 67 0.27 -19.25 -28.21
C ALA A 67 1.75 -19.15 -27.77
N PHE A 68 2.31 -20.17 -27.11
CA PHE A 68 3.69 -20.15 -26.64
C PHE A 68 4.72 -20.00 -27.77
N ASP A 69 4.44 -20.60 -28.93
CA ASP A 69 5.36 -20.58 -30.08
C ASP A 69 5.30 -19.25 -30.87
N GLN A 70 4.31 -18.40 -30.60
CA GLN A 70 4.11 -17.13 -31.33
C GLN A 70 5.12 -16.04 -30.91
N GLY A 71 5.75 -16.21 -29.74
CA GLY A 71 6.62 -15.20 -29.14
C GLY A 71 5.85 -13.94 -28.72
N ALA A 72 6.55 -13.01 -28.06
CA ALA A 72 5.92 -11.80 -27.51
C ALA A 72 5.85 -10.62 -28.49
N GLY A 73 6.30 -10.79 -29.74
CA GLY A 73 6.33 -9.71 -30.75
C GLY A 73 7.14 -8.48 -30.32
N LEU A 74 8.08 -8.64 -29.39
CA LEU A 74 8.88 -7.53 -28.86
C LEU A 74 9.86 -7.02 -29.94
N PRO A 75 10.14 -5.69 -29.98
CA PRO A 75 11.23 -5.15 -30.79
C PRO A 75 12.57 -5.78 -30.40
N ALA A 76 13.59 -5.62 -31.24
CA ALA A 76 14.95 -6.05 -30.90
C ALA A 76 15.42 -5.43 -29.55
N PRO A 77 16.20 -6.17 -28.74
CA PRO A 77 16.74 -5.63 -27.49
C PRO A 77 17.57 -4.39 -27.76
N SER A 78 17.48 -3.41 -26.87
CA SER A 78 18.25 -2.17 -26.98
C SER A 78 18.74 -1.73 -25.61
N GLY A 79 19.97 -1.19 -25.56
CA GLY A 79 20.47 -0.55 -24.34
C GLY A 79 19.77 0.79 -24.10
N SER A 80 19.55 1.14 -22.84
CA SER A 80 19.14 2.49 -22.46
C SER A 80 20.11 3.10 -21.45
N ALA A 81 20.64 4.28 -21.78
CA ALA A 81 21.49 5.09 -20.91
C ALA A 81 20.69 6.15 -20.12
N SER A 82 19.37 6.23 -20.32
CA SER A 82 18.52 7.19 -19.61
C SER A 82 17.16 6.60 -19.24
N ALA A 83 16.62 7.11 -18.13
CA ALA A 83 15.31 6.77 -17.62
C ALA A 83 14.73 8.06 -17.03
N THR A 84 14.02 8.84 -17.85
CA THR A 84 13.70 10.24 -17.51
C THR A 84 12.41 10.41 -16.74
N HIS A 85 11.56 9.38 -16.72
CA HIS A 85 10.24 9.36 -16.11
C HIS A 85 10.01 8.00 -15.44
N ALA A 86 8.96 7.93 -14.62
CA ALA A 86 8.47 6.65 -14.12
C ALA A 86 8.16 5.71 -15.29
N GLY A 87 8.65 4.47 -15.24
CA GLY A 87 8.56 3.54 -16.38
C GLY A 87 9.56 3.84 -17.53
N GLY A 88 10.60 4.64 -17.29
CA GLY A 88 11.74 4.86 -18.20
C GLY A 88 11.56 6.00 -19.21
N SER A 89 10.33 6.25 -19.67
CA SER A 89 10.02 7.29 -20.65
C SER A 89 8.68 7.97 -20.34
N ALA A 90 8.41 9.12 -20.99
CA ALA A 90 7.13 9.83 -20.83
C ALA A 90 5.91 8.97 -21.25
N ALA A 91 6.12 7.94 -22.07
CA ALA A 91 5.10 6.99 -22.48
C ALA A 91 4.89 5.85 -21.46
N HIS A 92 5.60 5.86 -20.32
CA HIS A 92 5.65 4.75 -19.36
C HIS A 92 6.06 3.41 -20.00
N SER A 93 6.87 3.48 -21.06
CA SER A 93 7.38 2.32 -21.78
C SER A 93 8.90 2.28 -21.67
N GLY A 94 9.41 1.32 -20.89
CA GLY A 94 10.84 1.08 -20.68
C GLY A 94 11.51 0.30 -21.82
N GLY A 95 10.72 -0.20 -22.78
CA GLY A 95 11.21 -0.93 -23.95
C GLY A 95 11.71 -2.35 -23.66
N HIS A 96 12.25 -3.00 -24.70
CA HIS A 96 12.93 -4.28 -24.58
C HIS A 96 14.42 -4.02 -24.29
N LEU A 97 14.78 -4.04 -23.01
CA LEU A 97 16.15 -3.74 -22.58
C LEU A 97 17.09 -4.90 -22.87
N ASP A 98 18.21 -4.57 -23.50
CA ASP A 98 19.35 -5.48 -23.64
C ASP A 98 20.10 -5.56 -22.31
N ILE A 99 19.94 -6.66 -21.58
CA ILE A 99 20.52 -6.83 -20.25
C ILE A 99 20.97 -8.28 -20.01
N ASP A 100 22.23 -8.44 -19.62
CA ASP A 100 22.78 -9.72 -19.24
C ASP A 100 22.41 -10.08 -17.79
N LEU A 101 21.91 -11.31 -17.61
CA LEU A 101 21.58 -11.87 -16.30
C LEU A 101 22.61 -12.93 -15.89
N PRO A 102 22.92 -13.11 -14.59
CA PRO A 102 22.28 -12.46 -13.44
C PRO A 102 22.85 -11.07 -13.13
N LEU A 103 21.99 -10.17 -12.63
CA LEU A 103 22.43 -8.87 -12.13
C LEU A 103 23.19 -9.00 -10.81
N LYS A 104 24.30 -8.26 -10.69
CA LYS A 104 25.06 -8.12 -9.45
C LYS A 104 25.13 -6.64 -9.04
N LYS A 105 25.08 -6.39 -7.73
CA LYS A 105 25.24 -5.05 -7.18
C LYS A 105 26.66 -4.55 -7.41
N ILE A 106 26.82 -3.41 -8.07
CA ILE A 106 28.13 -2.80 -8.35
C ILE A 106 28.45 -1.60 -7.43
N TRP A 107 27.44 -0.91 -6.92
CA TRP A 107 27.57 0.16 -5.93
C TRP A 107 26.28 0.33 -5.13
N SER A 108 26.36 1.09 -4.04
CA SER A 108 25.22 1.48 -3.23
C SER A 108 25.49 2.86 -2.63
N ALA A 109 24.46 3.68 -2.50
CA ALA A 109 24.52 4.97 -1.84
C ALA A 109 23.27 5.15 -0.97
N SER A 110 23.43 5.77 0.21
CA SER A 110 22.29 6.21 1.02
C SER A 110 21.84 7.59 0.56
N ILE A 111 20.53 7.78 0.40
CA ILE A 111 19.92 9.07 0.03
C ILE A 111 19.26 9.77 1.22
N GLY A 112 19.36 9.20 2.43
CA GLY A 112 18.73 9.74 3.65
C GLY A 112 17.71 8.79 4.28
N SER A 113 16.71 9.35 4.97
CA SER A 113 15.66 8.63 5.68
C SER A 113 14.27 8.94 5.10
N GLY A 114 13.22 8.35 5.66
CA GLY A 114 11.83 8.59 5.25
C GLY A 114 11.19 7.46 4.46
N GLY A 115 11.99 6.56 3.88
CA GLY A 115 11.50 5.29 3.35
C GLY A 115 11.15 4.30 4.45
N SER A 116 10.08 3.54 4.27
CA SER A 116 9.71 2.42 5.16
C SER A 116 8.99 1.34 4.35
N ASN A 117 8.67 0.21 4.96
CA ASN A 117 7.88 -0.84 4.29
C ASN A 117 6.44 -0.40 3.95
N LEU A 118 6.01 0.77 4.43
CA LEU A 118 4.71 1.38 4.16
C LEU A 118 4.82 2.61 3.25
N VAL A 119 6.04 3.09 2.98
CA VAL A 119 6.30 4.33 2.24
C VAL A 119 7.25 4.02 1.10
N ASP A 120 6.69 3.95 -0.09
CA ASP A 120 7.46 3.77 -1.31
C ASP A 120 8.33 4.99 -1.61
N LEU A 121 9.52 4.71 -2.11
CA LEU A 121 10.42 5.74 -2.63
C LEU A 121 10.05 6.05 -4.08
N ALA A 122 10.22 7.30 -4.49
CA ALA A 122 10.11 7.69 -5.88
C ALA A 122 11.12 6.91 -6.75
N GLN A 123 10.72 6.51 -7.96
CA GLN A 123 11.64 5.89 -8.92
C GLN A 123 12.75 6.90 -9.28
N PRO A 124 14.03 6.49 -9.27
CA PRO A 124 15.12 7.39 -9.62
C PRO A 124 15.10 7.73 -11.12
N VAL A 125 15.58 8.94 -11.43
CA VAL A 125 15.74 9.44 -12.80
C VAL A 125 17.20 9.34 -13.22
N ILE A 126 17.45 8.85 -14.44
CA ILE A 126 18.80 8.70 -15.01
C ILE A 126 18.92 9.57 -16.25
N HIS A 127 19.86 10.50 -16.26
CA HIS A 127 20.18 11.31 -17.44
C HIS A 127 21.60 11.87 -17.37
N GLY A 128 22.28 12.00 -18.51
CA GLY A 128 23.61 12.62 -18.58
C GLY A 128 24.68 11.94 -17.70
N GLY A 129 24.60 10.62 -17.54
CA GLY A 129 25.52 9.86 -16.69
C GLY A 129 25.34 10.11 -15.18
N LYS A 130 24.19 10.65 -14.76
CA LYS A 130 23.85 10.92 -13.36
C LYS A 130 22.57 10.20 -12.97
N VAL A 131 22.46 9.90 -11.67
CA VAL A 131 21.26 9.35 -11.04
C VAL A 131 20.72 10.40 -10.08
N PHE A 132 19.44 10.74 -10.24
CA PHE A 132 18.71 11.69 -9.41
C PHE A 132 17.67 10.91 -8.61
N ALA A 133 17.66 11.11 -7.29
CA ALA A 133 16.73 10.47 -6.38
C ALA A 133 16.33 11.46 -5.28
N VAL A 134 15.15 11.26 -4.70
CA VAL A 134 14.58 12.12 -3.66
C VAL A 134 13.97 11.26 -2.57
N THR A 135 13.99 11.75 -1.33
CA THR A 135 13.35 11.08 -0.21
C THR A 135 11.91 11.58 -0.01
N PRO A 136 11.06 10.86 0.72
CA PRO A 136 9.73 11.35 1.08
C PRO A 136 9.74 12.65 1.91
N LEU A 137 10.90 13.03 2.47
CA LEU A 137 11.07 14.21 3.31
C LEU A 137 11.64 15.42 2.54
N GLY A 138 11.80 15.30 1.22
CA GLY A 138 12.52 16.28 0.39
C GLY A 138 14.02 16.04 0.40
#